data_AF-A0A9W9DYU3-F1
#
_entry.id   AF-A0A9W9DYU3-F1
#
_cell.length_a   1.000
_cell.length_b   1.000
_cell.length_c   1.000
_cell.angle_alpha   90.00
_cell.angle_beta   90.00
_cell.angle_gamma   90.00
#
_symmetry.space_group_name_H-M   'P 1'
#
loop_
_entity.id
_entity.type
_entity.pdbx_description
1 polymer ?
#
loop_
_entity_poly.entity_id
_entity_poly.type
_entity_poly.pdbx_seq_one_letter_code
_entity_poly.pdbx_strand_id
1 'polypeptide(L)'
;MAPTVDELRAQYTDSLMSVAQSMREAAQAAEEFAKAIGTPSLINGHTKGKGKTGDEEVINGKRKRVKKDPNAPKRPASSFFLFQNQIRQKVKEQHPDLPTAELRKLMSEQWSTLPEDQKNHYKQLAEELKVVYSEEKEKYNARSPEQVAAADAVVAAAAAVCIHYSSVVLPLIPMP
;
A
#
# COMPACT_ATOMS: atom_id res chain seq x y z
N MET A 1 42.13 -4.58 -27.83
CA MET A 1 41.28 -3.69 -28.63
C MET A 1 40.02 -3.43 -27.83
N ALA A 2 39.69 -2.17 -27.55
CA ALA A 2 38.47 -1.84 -26.81
C ALA A 2 37.26 -2.02 -27.73
N PRO A 3 36.13 -2.56 -27.23
CA PRO A 3 34.93 -2.72 -28.05
C PRO A 3 34.46 -1.35 -28.55
N THR A 4 34.05 -1.31 -29.81
CA THR A 4 33.56 -0.08 -30.41
C THR A 4 32.20 0.28 -29.82
N VAL A 5 31.83 1.56 -29.87
CA VAL A 5 30.55 2.04 -29.32
C VAL A 5 29.36 1.32 -29.96
N ASP A 6 29.48 0.92 -31.22
CA ASP A 6 28.43 0.18 -31.93
C ASP A 6 28.31 -1.27 -31.47
N GLU A 7 29.42 -1.93 -31.10
CA GLU A 7 29.39 -3.26 -30.47
C GLU A 7 28.76 -3.20 -29.07
N LEU A 8 29.02 -2.14 -28.31
CA LEU A 8 28.42 -1.96 -26.98
C LEU A 8 26.91 -1.70 -27.06
N ARG A 9 26.46 -0.95 -28.09
CA ARG A 9 25.04 -0.78 -28.38
C ARG A 9 24.38 -2.09 -28.77
N ALA A 10 25.04 -2.90 -29.62
CA ALA A 10 24.54 -4.21 -30.02
C ALA A 10 24.40 -5.17 -28.82
N GLN A 11 25.41 -5.21 -27.94
CA GLN A 11 25.36 -6.01 -26.71
C GLN A 11 24.22 -5.58 -25.77
N TYR A 12 23.97 -4.27 -25.69
CA TYR A 12 22.87 -3.74 -24.88
C TYR A 12 21.51 -4.11 -25.46
N THR A 13 21.34 -4.03 -26.78
CA THR A 13 20.09 -4.44 -27.44
C THR A 13 19.84 -5.94 -27.31
N ASP A 14 20.90 -6.75 -27.41
CA ASP A 14 20.79 -8.21 -27.26
C ASP A 14 20.40 -8.60 -25.83
N SER A 15 20.99 -7.93 -24.83
CA SER A 15 20.61 -8.09 -23.42
C SER A 15 19.13 -7.73 -23.18
N LEU A 16 18.68 -6.60 -23.72
CA LEU A 16 17.28 -6.16 -23.60
C LEU A 16 16.31 -7.15 -24.27
N MET A 17 16.67 -7.66 -25.45
CA MET A 17 15.89 -8.66 -26.16
C MET A 17 15.85 -10.01 -25.43
N SER A 18 16.95 -10.40 -24.77
CA SER A 18 17.00 -11.59 -23.93
C SER A 18 16.07 -11.48 -22.72
N VAL A 19 16.04 -10.33 -22.04
CA VAL A 19 15.11 -10.10 -20.91
C VAL A 19 13.66 -10.16 -21.39
N ALA A 20 13.35 -9.54 -22.52
CA ALA A 20 12.02 -9.58 -23.12
C ALA A 20 11.61 -11.01 -23.54
N GLN A 21 12.57 -11.86 -23.90
CA GLN A 21 12.33 -13.26 -24.23
C GLN A 21 12.05 -14.08 -22.96
N SER A 22 12.83 -13.91 -21.89
CA SER A 22 12.56 -14.56 -20.60
C SER A 22 11.19 -14.20 -20.03
N MET A 23 10.75 -12.94 -20.20
CA MET A 23 9.41 -12.52 -19.78
C MET A 23 8.30 -13.19 -20.59
N ARG A 24 8.51 -13.42 -21.90
CA ARG A 24 7.55 -14.13 -22.76
C ARG A 24 7.45 -15.61 -22.41
N GLU A 25 8.57 -16.25 -22.12
CA GLU A 25 8.60 -17.66 -21.70
C GLU A 25 7.90 -17.86 -20.35
N ALA A 26 8.10 -16.95 -19.40
CA ALA A 26 7.39 -16.97 -18.12
C ALA A 26 5.87 -16.82 -18.29
N ALA A 27 5.43 -15.98 -19.23
CA ALA A 27 4.02 -15.82 -19.54
C ALA A 27 3.41 -17.09 -20.17
N GLN A 28 4.12 -17.72 -21.10
CA GLN A 28 3.68 -18.98 -21.71
C GLN A 28 3.60 -20.12 -20.69
N ALA A 29 4.57 -20.22 -19.78
CA ALA A 29 4.55 -21.20 -18.69
C ALA A 29 3.33 -21.00 -17.75
N ALA A 30 2.96 -19.75 -17.49
CA ALA A 30 1.76 -19.44 -16.70
C ALA A 30 0.47 -19.82 -17.42
N GLU A 31 0.39 -19.64 -18.75
CA GLU A 31 -0.75 -20.07 -19.56
C GLU A 31 -0.86 -21.59 -19.67
N GLU A 32 0.25 -22.31 -19.82
CA GLU A 32 0.28 -23.78 -19.80
C GLU A 32 -0.18 -24.32 -18.45
N PHE A 33 0.28 -23.69 -17.37
CA PHE A 33 -0.17 -24.03 -16.03
C PHE A 33 -1.67 -23.78 -15.88
N ALA A 34 -2.19 -22.63 -16.30
CA ALA A 34 -3.63 -22.35 -16.28
C ALA A 34 -4.45 -23.36 -17.10
N LYS A 35 -3.93 -23.80 -18.25
CA LYS A 35 -4.55 -24.82 -19.11
C LYS A 35 -4.52 -26.22 -18.48
N ALA A 36 -3.48 -26.55 -17.72
CA ALA A 36 -3.33 -27.83 -17.03
C ALA A 36 -4.27 -27.97 -15.82
N ILE A 37 -4.62 -26.88 -15.13
CA ILE A 37 -5.47 -26.93 -13.94
C ILE A 37 -6.97 -26.82 -14.28
N GLY A 38 -7.32 -26.35 -15.49
CA GLY A 38 -8.71 -26.18 -15.93
C GLY A 38 -9.44 -25.11 -15.11
N THR A 39 -9.67 -23.94 -15.69
CA THR A 39 -10.26 -22.78 -14.99
C THR A 39 -11.68 -23.06 -14.46
N PRO A 40 -11.95 -23.05 -13.14
CA PRO A 40 -13.32 -23.03 -12.64
C PRO A 40 -13.87 -21.60 -12.71
N SER A 41 -15.06 -21.49 -13.30
CA SER A 41 -15.85 -20.27 -13.46
C SER A 41 -16.14 -19.58 -12.11
N LEU A 42 -16.08 -18.25 -12.14
CA LEU A 42 -16.24 -17.29 -11.04
C LEU A 42 -17.50 -17.54 -10.18
N ILE A 43 -17.32 -17.66 -8.86
CA ILE A 43 -18.40 -17.50 -7.87
C ILE A 43 -18.23 -16.13 -7.19
N ASN A 44 -19.20 -15.26 -7.44
CA ASN A 44 -19.37 -13.97 -6.76
C ASN A 44 -19.40 -14.15 -5.24
N GLY A 45 -18.47 -13.50 -4.52
CA GLY A 45 -18.39 -13.52 -3.06
C GLY A 45 -18.15 -12.13 -2.48
N HIS A 46 -19.17 -11.60 -1.81
CA HIS A 46 -19.22 -10.30 -1.14
C HIS A 46 -18.30 -10.25 0.10
N THR A 47 -17.23 -9.45 0.12
CA THR A 47 -16.42 -9.24 1.33
C THR A 47 -16.54 -7.80 1.85
N LYS A 48 -17.28 -7.66 2.95
CA LYS A 48 -17.52 -6.42 3.70
C LYS A 48 -16.31 -6.08 4.58
N GLY A 49 -15.41 -5.22 4.10
CA GLY A 49 -14.28 -4.68 4.88
C GLY A 49 -14.49 -3.24 5.32
N LYS A 50 -14.64 -2.99 6.63
CA LYS A 50 -14.86 -1.66 7.23
C LYS A 50 -13.52 -0.99 7.58
N GLY A 51 -12.83 -0.41 6.60
CA GLY A 51 -11.76 0.58 6.82
C GLY A 51 -12.34 1.96 7.14
N LYS A 52 -11.81 2.66 8.16
CA LYS A 52 -12.29 3.99 8.62
C LYS A 52 -11.19 5.03 8.41
N THR A 53 -11.13 5.62 7.21
CA THR A 53 -10.38 6.85 6.90
C THR A 53 -10.97 7.46 5.63
N GLY A 54 -12.06 8.21 5.77
CA GLY A 54 -12.67 8.99 4.71
C GLY A 54 -13.09 10.34 5.29
N ASP A 55 -12.92 11.40 4.51
CA ASP A 55 -13.48 12.70 4.84
C ASP A 55 -14.99 12.62 4.74
N GLU A 56 -15.67 12.90 5.85
CA GLU A 56 -17.12 12.94 5.91
C GLU A 56 -17.59 14.25 5.26
N GLU A 57 -18.06 14.18 4.01
CA GLU A 57 -18.91 15.22 3.45
C GLU A 57 -20.38 14.85 3.67
N VAL A 58 -21.13 15.75 4.32
CA VAL A 58 -22.54 15.53 4.65
C VAL A 58 -23.39 15.88 3.43
N ILE A 59 -23.82 14.86 2.67
CA ILE A 59 -24.81 15.04 1.60
C ILE A 59 -26.17 14.54 2.12
N ASN A 60 -27.13 15.47 2.24
CA ASN A 60 -28.53 15.24 2.59
C ASN A 60 -28.79 14.49 3.91
N GLY A 61 -28.11 14.91 5.00
CA GLY A 61 -28.35 14.43 6.37
C GLY A 61 -27.95 12.98 6.65
N LYS A 62 -27.49 12.23 5.65
CA LYS A 62 -26.99 10.85 5.78
C LYS A 62 -25.48 10.82 5.55
N ARG A 63 -24.72 10.31 6.52
CA ARG A 63 -23.26 10.10 6.40
C ARG A 63 -22.99 9.03 5.34
N LYS A 64 -22.92 9.43 4.07
CA LYS A 64 -22.51 8.55 2.97
C LYS A 64 -21.00 8.61 2.88
N ARG A 65 -20.35 7.45 3.05
CA ARG A 65 -18.91 7.33 2.81
C ARG A 65 -18.66 7.63 1.33
N VAL A 66 -18.09 8.79 1.03
CA VAL A 66 -17.50 9.05 -0.28
C VAL A 66 -16.36 8.04 -0.43
N LYS A 67 -16.38 7.25 -1.51
CA LYS A 67 -15.27 6.35 -1.84
C LYS A 67 -14.07 7.25 -2.10
N LYS A 68 -13.07 7.19 -1.21
CA LYS A 68 -11.81 7.91 -1.42
C LYS A 68 -11.17 7.31 -2.67
N ASP A 69 -10.72 8.15 -3.60
CA ASP A 69 -9.97 7.66 -4.76
C ASP A 69 -8.81 6.81 -4.26
N PRO A 70 -8.68 5.54 -4.71
CA PRO A 70 -7.60 4.68 -4.26
C PRO A 70 -6.21 5.21 -4.61
N ASN A 71 -6.16 6.06 -5.65
CA ASN A 71 -4.96 6.71 -6.15
C ASN A 71 -4.61 8.01 -5.42
N ALA A 72 -5.51 8.57 -4.61
CA ALA A 72 -5.24 9.82 -3.91
C ALA A 72 -4.12 9.64 -2.89
N PRO A 73 -3.17 10.60 -2.79
CA PRO A 73 -2.12 10.53 -1.80
C PRO A 73 -2.75 10.43 -0.41
N LYS A 74 -2.15 9.59 0.43
CA LYS A 74 -2.66 9.33 1.78
C LYS A 74 -2.23 10.48 2.69
N ARG A 75 -3.16 10.92 3.54
CA ARG A 75 -2.86 11.97 4.52
C ARG A 75 -1.68 11.59 5.42
N PRO A 76 -0.78 12.54 5.71
CA PRO A 76 0.36 12.31 6.58
C PRO A 76 -0.12 12.02 8.00
N ALA A 77 0.67 11.24 8.74
CA ALA A 77 0.39 10.97 10.13
C ALA A 77 0.73 12.19 11.00
N SER A 78 -0.12 12.47 12.01
CA SER A 78 0.18 13.48 13.03
C SER A 78 1.36 13.04 13.91
N SER A 79 2.00 13.99 14.60
CA SER A 79 3.15 13.75 15.49
C SER A 79 2.91 12.62 16.50
N PHE A 80 1.74 12.59 17.14
CA PHE A 80 1.36 11.51 18.06
C PHE A 80 1.27 10.15 17.37
N PHE A 81 0.72 10.09 16.15
CA PHE A 81 0.62 8.83 15.40
C PHE A 81 1.99 8.31 14.94
N LEU A 82 2.93 9.21 14.62
CA LEU A 82 4.32 8.83 14.32
C LEU A 82 4.97 8.17 15.54
N PHE A 83 4.87 8.81 16.71
CA PHE A 83 5.34 8.24 17.97
C PHE A 83 4.67 6.89 18.25
N GLN A 84 3.34 6.83 18.17
CA GLN A 84 2.58 5.62 18.42
C GLN A 84 3.03 4.46 17.52
N ASN A 85 3.29 4.70 16.24
CA ASN A 85 3.73 3.66 15.31
C ASN A 85 5.08 3.07 15.70
N GLN A 86 6.00 3.88 16.23
CA GLN A 86 7.32 3.41 16.68
C GLN A 86 7.24 2.58 17.96
N ILE A 87 6.38 2.96 18.91
CA ILE A 87 6.31 2.28 20.21
C ILE A 87 5.28 1.16 20.27
N ARG A 88 4.32 1.10 19.34
CA ARG A 88 3.22 0.13 19.36
C ARG A 88 3.71 -1.31 19.41
N GLN A 89 4.74 -1.66 18.65
CA GLN A 89 5.29 -3.03 18.65
C GLN A 89 5.90 -3.36 20.01
N LYS A 90 6.75 -2.46 20.55
CA LYS A 90 7.37 -2.61 21.87
C LYS A 90 6.33 -2.76 22.99
N VAL A 91 5.30 -1.90 22.98
CA VAL A 91 4.22 -1.93 23.97
C VAL A 91 3.37 -3.20 23.86
N LYS A 92 3.15 -3.71 22.63
CA LYS A 92 2.45 -4.98 22.42
C LYS A 92 3.28 -6.18 22.88
N GLU A 93 4.60 -6.16 22.69
CA GLU A 93 5.50 -7.21 23.18
C GLU A 93 5.59 -7.26 24.71
N GLN A 94 5.56 -6.09 25.36
CA GLN A 94 5.54 -5.99 26.82
C GLN A 94 4.19 -6.39 27.43
N HIS A 95 3.10 -6.17 26.68
CA HIS A 95 1.74 -6.45 27.12
C HIS A 95 0.94 -7.23 26.06
N PRO A 96 1.31 -8.48 25.78
CA PRO A 96 0.66 -9.28 24.73
C PRO A 96 -0.81 -9.60 25.06
N ASP A 97 -1.15 -9.69 26.35
CA ASP A 97 -2.47 -10.06 26.85
C ASP A 97 -3.46 -8.88 26.90
N LEU A 98 -2.95 -7.64 26.85
CA LEU A 98 -3.79 -6.46 26.95
C LEU A 98 -4.52 -6.19 25.63
N PRO A 99 -5.80 -5.82 25.67
CA PRO A 99 -6.53 -5.45 24.46
C PRO A 99 -5.93 -4.18 23.86
N THR A 100 -5.97 -4.07 22.53
CA THR A 100 -5.41 -2.92 21.79
C THR A 100 -6.01 -1.57 22.21
N ALA A 101 -7.18 -1.55 22.86
CA ALA A 101 -7.75 -0.34 23.44
C ALA A 101 -6.94 0.17 24.65
N GLU A 102 -6.55 -0.73 25.55
CA GLU A 102 -5.74 -0.41 26.73
C GLU A 102 -4.32 -0.02 26.33
N LEU A 103 -3.71 -0.74 25.37
CA LEU A 103 -2.39 -0.36 24.81
C LEU A 103 -2.41 1.07 24.25
N ARG A 104 -3.51 1.47 23.60
CA ARG A 104 -3.67 2.83 23.07
C ARG A 104 -3.72 3.90 24.16
N LYS A 105 -4.37 3.61 25.29
CA LYS A 105 -4.38 4.52 26.45
C LYS A 105 -2.99 4.68 27.02
N LEU A 106 -2.27 3.58 27.25
CA LEU A 106 -0.90 3.59 27.76
C LEU A 106 0.04 4.43 26.87
N MET A 107 -0.04 4.27 25.55
CA MET A 107 0.75 5.09 24.61
C MET A 107 0.37 6.58 24.67
N SER A 108 -0.89 6.91 24.92
CA SER A 108 -1.34 8.30 25.09
C SER A 108 -0.82 8.94 26.38
N GLU A 109 -0.75 8.16 27.45
CA GLU A 109 -0.17 8.59 28.72
C GLU A 109 1.35 8.82 28.58
N GLN A 110 2.06 7.87 27.95
CA GLN A 110 3.49 8.03 27.66
C GLN A 110 3.78 9.27 26.81
N TRP A 111 2.94 9.55 25.81
CA TRP A 111 3.07 10.78 25.02
C TRP A 111 2.92 12.03 25.87
N SER A 112 1.97 12.05 26.82
CA SER A 112 1.74 13.21 27.68
C SER A 112 2.94 13.47 28.60
N THR A 113 3.57 12.40 29.11
CA THR A 113 4.76 12.44 29.97
C THR A 113 6.07 12.69 29.22
N LEU A 114 6.08 12.54 27.89
CA LEU A 114 7.29 12.73 27.07
C LEU A 114 7.84 14.17 27.19
N PRO A 115 9.17 14.36 27.23
CA PRO A 115 9.79 15.69 27.20
C PRO A 115 9.41 16.49 25.95
N GLU A 116 9.34 17.81 26.08
CA GLU A 116 8.95 18.69 24.98
C GLU A 116 9.92 18.60 23.79
N ASP A 117 11.21 18.37 24.04
CA ASP A 117 12.21 18.19 22.97
C ASP A 117 11.91 16.98 22.08
N GLN A 118 11.54 15.85 22.71
CA GLN A 118 11.15 14.66 21.96
C GLN A 118 9.82 14.86 21.23
N LYS A 119 8.84 15.53 21.88
CA LYS A 119 7.58 15.90 21.20
C LYS A 119 7.85 16.79 20.00
N ASN A 120 8.76 17.75 20.12
CA ASN A 120 9.13 18.67 19.05
C ASN A 120 9.79 17.96 17.87
N HIS A 121 10.64 16.96 18.12
CA HIS A 121 11.17 16.11 17.07
C HIS A 121 10.03 15.48 16.22
N TYR A 122 9.01 14.88 16.85
CA TYR A 122 7.88 14.33 16.11
C TYR A 122 6.97 15.39 15.47
N LYS A 123 6.89 16.59 16.03
CA LYS A 123 6.17 17.72 15.39
C LYS A 123 6.88 18.16 14.12
N GLN A 124 8.21 18.26 14.13
CA GLN A 124 9.01 18.59 12.95
C GLN A 124 8.85 17.53 11.86
N LEU A 125 8.99 16.25 12.21
CA LEU A 125 8.73 15.14 11.28
C LEU A 125 7.31 15.18 10.70
N ALA A 126 6.30 15.51 11.50
CA ALA A 126 4.93 15.63 11.02
C ALA A 126 4.74 16.80 10.04
N GLU A 127 5.44 17.92 10.26
CA GLU A 127 5.40 19.06 9.35
C GLU A 127 6.15 18.76 8.04
N GLU A 128 7.31 18.10 8.09
CA GLU A 128 8.02 17.64 6.90
C GLU A 128 7.15 16.70 6.04
N LEU A 129 6.51 15.71 6.66
CA LEU A 129 5.59 14.81 5.96
C LEU A 129 4.38 15.55 5.39
N LYS A 130 3.94 16.63 6.03
CA LYS A 130 2.85 17.47 5.53
C LYS A 130 3.27 18.29 4.30
N VAL A 131 4.50 18.79 4.26
CA VAL A 131 5.06 19.46 3.08
C VAL A 131 5.15 18.49 1.90
N VAL A 132 5.73 17.29 2.12
CA VAL A 132 5.80 16.24 1.08
C VAL A 132 4.42 15.88 0.57
N TYR A 133 3.45 15.69 1.48
CA TYR A 133 2.08 15.41 1.08
C TYR A 133 1.43 16.53 0.28
N SER A 134 1.67 17.81 0.60
CA SER A 134 1.14 18.92 -0.20
C SER A 134 1.68 18.89 -1.63
N GLU A 135 2.97 18.65 -1.81
CA GLU A 135 3.58 18.55 -3.13
C GLU A 135 3.05 17.34 -3.91
N GLU A 136 2.93 16.18 -3.27
CA GLU A 136 2.35 14.98 -3.89
C GLU A 136 0.88 15.20 -4.27
N LYS A 137 0.12 15.93 -3.44
CA LYS A 137 -1.28 16.25 -3.71
C LYS A 137 -1.43 17.22 -4.88
N GLU A 138 -0.55 18.21 -5.00
CA GLU A 138 -0.52 19.11 -6.15
C GLU A 138 -0.22 18.33 -7.44
N LYS A 139 0.80 17.46 -7.40
CA LYS A 139 1.12 16.56 -8.53
C LYS A 139 -0.06 15.65 -8.86
N TYR A 140 -0.74 15.09 -7.86
CA TYR A 140 -1.92 14.24 -8.04
C TYR A 140 -3.06 14.96 -8.76
N ASN A 141 -3.32 16.21 -8.36
CA ASN A 141 -4.35 17.06 -8.98
C ASN A 141 -3.98 17.49 -10.41
N ALA A 142 -2.68 17.61 -10.71
CA ALA A 142 -2.17 18.01 -12.02
C ALA A 142 -2.03 16.86 -13.03
N ARG A 143 -2.43 15.62 -12.68
CA ARG A 143 -2.26 14.46 -13.56
C ARG A 143 -3.10 14.55 -14.83
N SER A 144 -2.54 14.09 -15.94
CA SER A 144 -3.26 13.97 -17.21
C SER A 144 -4.28 12.82 -17.17
N PRO A 145 -5.33 12.84 -18.01
CA PRO A 145 -6.29 11.73 -18.08
C PRO A 145 -5.63 10.38 -18.41
N GLU A 146 -4.52 10.37 -19.16
CA GLU A 146 -3.72 9.17 -19.45
C GLU A 146 -3.04 8.62 -18.18
N GLN A 147 -2.47 9.49 -17.34
CA GLN A 147 -1.86 9.10 -16.07
C GLN A 147 -2.90 8.60 -15.05
N VAL A 148 -4.11 9.16 -15.08
CA VAL A 148 -5.22 8.68 -14.24
C VAL A 148 -5.65 7.28 -14.67
N ALA A 149 -5.83 7.04 -15.97
CA ALA A 149 -6.21 5.73 -16.50
C ALA A 149 -5.15 4.65 -16.19
N ALA A 150 -3.86 4.97 -16.36
CA ALA A 150 -2.77 4.07 -16.01
C ALA A 150 -2.75 3.74 -14.50
N ALA A 151 -2.94 4.74 -13.63
CA ALA A 151 -2.98 4.53 -12.19
C ALA A 151 -4.21 3.71 -11.75
N ASP A 152 -5.37 3.93 -12.35
CA ASP A 152 -6.59 3.17 -12.07
C ASP A 152 -6.45 1.69 -12.50
N ALA A 153 -5.77 1.42 -13.62
CA ALA A 153 -5.47 0.06 -14.06
C ALA A 153 -4.54 -0.68 -13.07
N VAL A 154 -3.52 0.01 -12.55
CA VAL A 154 -2.61 -0.56 -11.53
C VAL A 154 -3.34 -0.86 -10.23
N VAL A 155 -4.22 0.03 -9.78
CA VAL A 155 -5.06 -0.21 -8.59
C VAL A 155 -6.01 -1.38 -8.80
N ALA A 156 -6.63 -1.48 -9.97
CA ALA A 156 -7.52 -2.59 -10.30
C ALA A 156 -6.76 -3.93 -10.27
N ALA A 157 -5.54 -3.96 -10.82
CA ALA A 157 -4.66 -5.13 -10.76
C ALA A 157 -4.24 -5.47 -9.32
N ALA A 158 -3.85 -4.49 -8.51
CA ALA A 158 -3.48 -4.70 -7.11
C ALA A 158 -4.66 -5.22 -6.26
N ALA A 159 -5.87 -4.70 -6.50
CA ALA A 159 -7.08 -5.18 -5.86
C ALA A 159 -7.37 -6.65 -6.24
N ALA A 160 -7.18 -7.02 -7.50
CA ALA A 160 -7.33 -8.40 -7.96
C ALA A 160 -6.32 -9.35 -7.29
N VAL A 161 -5.06 -8.94 -7.15
CA VAL A 161 -4.02 -9.72 -6.45
C VAL A 161 -4.34 -9.89 -4.97
N CYS A 162 -4.82 -8.85 -4.29
CA CYS A 162 -5.19 -8.93 -2.87
C CYS A 162 -6.38 -9.89 -2.65
N ILE A 163 -7.38 -9.85 -3.54
CA ILE A 163 -8.52 -10.77 -3.51
C ILE A 163 -8.03 -12.20 -3.72
N HIS A 164 -7.14 -12.42 -4.69
CA HIS A 164 -6.55 -13.74 -4.95
C HIS A 164 -5.71 -14.27 -3.77
N TYR A 165 -4.82 -13.45 -3.19
CA TYR A 165 -4.00 -13.83 -2.04
C TYR A 165 -4.86 -14.19 -0.82
N SER A 166 -5.93 -13.44 -0.55
CA SER A 166 -6.84 -13.72 0.56
C SER A 166 -7.66 -15.00 0.34
N SER A 167 -7.93 -15.40 -0.89
CA SER A 167 -8.59 -16.67 -1.23
C SER A 167 -7.64 -17.88 -1.21
N VAL A 168 -6.34 -17.68 -1.43
CA VAL A 168 -5.34 -18.76 -1.51
C VAL A 168 -4.63 -19.03 -0.17
N VAL A 169 -4.43 -18.02 0.68
CA VAL A 169 -3.54 -18.12 1.87
C VAL A 169 -4.29 -18.35 3.21
N LEU A 170 -5.61 -18.15 3.25
CA LEU A 170 -6.38 -18.34 4.50
C LEU A 170 -6.69 -19.80 4.97
N PRO A 171 -6.54 -20.88 4.19
CA PRO A 171 -6.93 -22.22 4.65
C PRO A 171 -5.83 -23.06 5.36
N LEU A 172 -4.68 -22.49 5.76
CA LEU A 172 -3.57 -23.27 6.35
C LEU A 172 -2.96 -22.64 7.62
N ILE A 173 -3.80 -22.29 8.60
CA ILE A 173 -3.33 -22.12 9.99
C ILE A 173 -3.98 -23.21 10.85
N PRO A 174 -3.30 -24.35 11.09
CA PRO A 174 -3.73 -25.28 12.14
C PRO A 174 -3.48 -24.61 13.50
N MET A 175 -4.57 -24.35 14.23
CA MET A 175 -4.54 -23.84 15.60
C MET A 175 -4.00 -24.94 16.54
N PRO A 176 -3.05 -24.65 17.44
CA PRO A 176 -2.68 -25.54 18.54
C PRO A 176 -3.72 -25.56 19.65
#